data_AF-A0A7Y2JPI0-F1
#
_entry.id   AF-A0A7Y2JPI0-F1
#
_cell.length_a   1.000
_cell.length_b   1.000
_cell.length_c   1.000
_cell.angle_alpha   90.00
_cell.angle_beta   90.00
_cell.angle_gamma   90.00
#
_symmetry.space_group_name_H-M   'P 1'
#
loop_
_entity.id
_entity.type
_entity.pdbx_description
1 polymer ?
#
loop_
_entity_poly.entity_id
_entity_poly.type
_entity_poly.pdbx_seq_one_letter_code
_entity_poly.pdbx_strand_id
1 'polypeptide(L)'
;MPDPKSIDLDRHPPDARALDRIGIENALRFGVLPLRSAGAITPVASPSLGRFRTAQRVLEAKLGAVACCLADRQKIEDHITRLRAPTLAVRATTRTAPVESCRNWSGARAATAAACLSVLLLLWAILWPVGLLWVVTGWAALTLVSVTGLRTVAAVVEARHARREQQTWTSRRPYQRVEASQPVVSLLVPLFDEEDIAKRLVKRLERLDYPRSRLDVLLILEADDLRTRMAIEDTDLPKWMRIITVPSGAVRTKPRALNFALDFAHGEIVGIYDAEDAPAADQLLRVVDTFRHAGPEVACVQGVLDFYNA
;
A
#
# COMPACT_ATOMS: atom_id res chain seq x y z
N MET A 1 -1.54 -33.48 4.53
CA MET A 1 -2.09 -33.82 3.21
C MET A 1 -1.02 -33.47 2.19
N PRO A 2 -0.55 -34.38 1.33
CA PRO A 2 0.52 -34.05 0.39
C PRO A 2 0.03 -32.95 -0.54
N ASP A 3 0.80 -31.87 -0.66
CA ASP A 3 0.49 -30.74 -1.54
C ASP A 3 0.24 -31.28 -2.96
N PRO A 4 -0.84 -30.87 -3.64
CA PRO A 4 -1.02 -31.20 -5.04
C PRO A 4 0.21 -30.69 -5.79
N LYS A 5 0.88 -31.57 -6.56
CA LYS A 5 2.18 -31.30 -7.21
C LYS A 5 2.15 -29.92 -7.88
N SER A 6 2.76 -28.92 -7.24
CA SER A 6 2.95 -27.60 -7.80
C SER A 6 3.76 -27.74 -9.08
N ILE A 7 3.29 -27.13 -10.15
CA ILE A 7 4.03 -27.07 -11.40
C ILE A 7 5.30 -26.23 -11.20
N ASP A 8 6.38 -26.65 -11.84
CA ASP A 8 7.62 -25.89 -11.89
C ASP A 8 7.55 -24.90 -13.05
N LEU A 9 7.42 -23.61 -12.73
CA LEU A 9 7.29 -22.52 -13.70
C LEU A 9 8.57 -22.29 -14.52
N ASP A 10 9.73 -22.73 -14.02
CA ASP A 10 10.99 -22.61 -14.74
C ASP A 10 11.07 -23.64 -15.89
N ARG A 11 10.40 -24.79 -15.72
CA ARG A 11 10.28 -25.84 -16.76
C ARG A 11 9.13 -25.58 -17.73
N HIS A 12 8.13 -24.82 -17.31
CA HIS A 12 6.97 -24.47 -18.12
C HIS A 12 6.91 -22.95 -18.30
N PRO A 13 7.67 -22.41 -19.28
CA PRO A 13 7.89 -20.98 -19.38
C PRO A 13 6.57 -20.22 -19.57
N PRO A 14 6.41 -19.07 -18.90
CA PRO A 14 5.26 -18.21 -19.09
C PRO A 14 5.11 -17.68 -20.52
N ASP A 15 3.87 -17.37 -20.91
CA ASP A 15 3.57 -16.69 -22.17
C ASP A 15 3.33 -15.19 -21.94
N ALA A 16 4.33 -14.40 -22.31
CA ALA A 16 4.31 -12.95 -22.18
C ALA A 16 3.22 -12.27 -23.03
N ARG A 17 2.90 -12.82 -24.21
CA ARG A 17 1.83 -12.27 -25.09
C ARG A 17 0.45 -12.58 -24.52
N ALA A 18 0.27 -13.79 -24.00
CA ALA A 18 -0.97 -14.16 -23.31
C ALA A 18 -1.17 -13.31 -22.04
N LEU A 19 -0.10 -13.03 -21.29
CA LEU A 19 -0.11 -12.11 -20.14
C LEU A 19 -0.57 -10.70 -20.56
N ASP A 20 -0.07 -10.17 -21.66
CA ASP A 20 -0.48 -8.85 -22.16
C ASP A 20 -1.95 -8.82 -22.58
N ARG A 21 -2.45 -9.90 -23.22
CA ARG A 21 -3.86 -10.02 -23.61
C ARG A 21 -4.78 -9.96 -22.39
N ILE A 22 -4.48 -10.71 -21.32
CA ILE A 22 -5.28 -10.68 -20.09
C ILE A 22 -5.16 -9.35 -19.34
N GLY A 23 -3.99 -8.72 -19.46
CA GLY A 23 -3.62 -7.49 -18.77
C GLY A 23 -2.95 -7.79 -17.42
N ILE A 24 -1.83 -7.10 -17.16
CA ILE A 24 -1.00 -7.32 -15.96
C ILE A 24 -1.81 -7.10 -14.66
N GLU A 25 -2.71 -6.12 -14.65
CA GLU A 25 -3.57 -5.84 -13.50
C GLU A 25 -4.49 -7.02 -13.18
N ASN A 26 -5.14 -7.62 -14.18
CA ASN A 26 -5.97 -8.80 -13.97
C ASN A 26 -5.13 -10.01 -13.54
N ALA A 27 -3.94 -10.17 -14.13
CA ALA A 27 -3.02 -11.24 -13.78
C ALA A 27 -2.63 -11.17 -12.30
N LEU A 28 -2.23 -9.98 -11.81
CA LEU A 28 -1.89 -9.76 -10.41
C LEU A 28 -3.12 -9.87 -9.51
N ARG A 29 -4.23 -9.18 -9.84
CA ARG A 29 -5.49 -9.21 -9.06
C ARG A 29 -6.02 -10.63 -8.82
N PHE A 30 -5.99 -11.47 -9.85
CA PHE A 30 -6.44 -12.86 -9.74
C PHE A 30 -5.35 -13.82 -9.28
N GLY A 31 -4.08 -13.40 -9.29
CA GLY A 31 -2.92 -14.24 -9.00
C GLY A 31 -2.77 -15.37 -10.02
N VAL A 32 -2.83 -15.04 -11.31
CA VAL A 32 -2.79 -16.01 -12.40
C VAL A 32 -1.73 -15.66 -13.44
N LEU A 33 -1.08 -16.68 -14.00
CA LEU A 33 -0.04 -16.51 -15.01
C LEU A 33 -0.24 -17.49 -16.18
N PRO A 34 -0.55 -16.99 -17.39
CA PRO A 34 -0.61 -17.83 -18.58
C PRO A 34 0.75 -18.45 -18.90
N LEU A 35 0.74 -19.75 -19.16
CA LEU A 35 1.91 -20.52 -19.57
C LEU A 35 1.87 -20.76 -21.07
N ARG A 36 3.03 -20.98 -21.68
CA ARG A 36 3.08 -21.31 -23.11
C ARG A 36 2.29 -22.60 -23.38
N SER A 37 1.46 -22.56 -24.42
CA SER A 37 0.72 -23.73 -24.90
C SER A 37 1.30 -24.25 -26.21
N ALA A 38 1.27 -25.57 -26.36
CA ALA A 38 1.53 -26.27 -27.62
C ALA A 38 0.23 -26.79 -28.27
N GLY A 39 -0.95 -26.43 -27.75
CA GLY A 39 -2.24 -26.94 -28.21
C GLY A 39 -3.39 -25.92 -28.07
N ALA A 40 -4.62 -26.41 -28.22
CA ALA A 40 -5.83 -25.56 -28.23
C ALA A 40 -6.24 -25.02 -26.84
N ILE A 41 -5.66 -25.55 -25.76
CA ILE A 41 -5.96 -25.16 -24.38
C ILE A 41 -4.75 -24.40 -23.82
N THR A 42 -4.97 -23.21 -23.27
CA THR A 42 -3.92 -22.42 -22.62
C THR A 42 -3.78 -22.82 -21.14
N PRO A 43 -2.66 -23.42 -20.71
CA PRO A 43 -2.44 -23.67 -19.30
C PRO A 43 -2.22 -22.35 -18.55
N VAL A 44 -2.81 -22.22 -17.38
CA VAL A 44 -2.73 -21.03 -16.52
C VAL A 44 -2.33 -21.44 -15.12
N ALA A 45 -1.19 -20.94 -14.66
CA ALA A 45 -0.73 -21.11 -13.30
C ALA A 45 -1.63 -20.32 -12.32
N SER A 46 -2.04 -20.95 -11.22
CA SER A 46 -2.86 -20.32 -10.17
C SER A 46 -2.54 -20.96 -8.81
N PRO A 47 -2.60 -20.22 -7.69
CA PRO A 47 -2.31 -20.78 -6.37
C PRO A 47 -3.43 -21.67 -5.82
N SER A 48 -4.64 -21.58 -6.36
CA SER A 48 -5.74 -22.46 -5.97
C SER A 48 -6.79 -22.56 -7.06
N LEU A 49 -7.52 -23.68 -7.07
CA LEU A 49 -8.63 -23.85 -7.99
C LEU A 49 -9.75 -22.82 -7.77
N GLY A 50 -9.96 -22.38 -6.53
CA GLY A 50 -10.93 -21.33 -6.19
C GLY A 50 -10.62 -20.02 -6.90
N ARG A 51 -9.37 -19.54 -6.81
CA ARG A 51 -8.94 -18.31 -7.50
C ARG A 51 -8.99 -18.45 -9.02
N PHE A 52 -8.56 -19.59 -9.56
CA PHE A 52 -8.68 -19.88 -10.98
C PHE A 52 -10.13 -19.77 -11.46
N ARG A 53 -11.08 -20.38 -10.74
CA ARG A 53 -12.52 -20.32 -11.08
C ARG A 53 -13.07 -18.89 -11.10
N THR A 54 -12.63 -18.03 -10.18
CA THR A 54 -13.01 -16.60 -10.17
C THR A 54 -12.52 -15.88 -11.42
N ALA A 55 -11.32 -16.22 -11.92
CA ALA A 55 -10.73 -15.62 -13.10
C ALA A 55 -11.17 -16.27 -14.42
N GLN A 56 -11.72 -17.49 -14.37
CA GLN A 56 -11.92 -18.36 -15.54
C GLN A 56 -12.68 -17.67 -16.66
N ARG A 57 -13.80 -16.99 -16.39
CA ARG A 57 -14.57 -16.28 -17.42
C ARG A 57 -13.76 -15.19 -18.12
N VAL A 58 -12.96 -14.43 -17.38
CA VAL A 58 -12.12 -13.36 -17.92
C VAL A 58 -10.97 -13.94 -18.75
N LEU A 59 -10.39 -15.06 -18.29
CA LEU A 59 -9.34 -15.77 -18.99
C LEU A 59 -9.87 -16.38 -20.30
N GLU A 60 -11.02 -17.05 -20.27
CA GLU A 60 -11.62 -17.71 -21.43
C GLU A 60 -12.01 -16.71 -22.52
N ALA A 61 -12.61 -15.58 -22.12
CA ALA A 61 -12.96 -14.51 -23.06
C ALA A 61 -11.75 -13.95 -23.82
N LYS A 62 -10.55 -14.02 -23.22
CA LYS A 62 -9.33 -13.42 -23.78
C LYS A 62 -8.36 -14.42 -24.39
N LEU A 63 -8.32 -15.66 -23.91
CA LEU A 63 -7.34 -16.69 -24.27
C LEU A 63 -7.95 -17.95 -24.90
N GLY A 64 -9.28 -18.09 -24.92
CA GLY A 64 -9.96 -19.31 -25.34
C GLY A 64 -9.99 -20.36 -24.24
N ALA A 65 -10.00 -21.65 -24.57
CA ALA A 65 -10.03 -22.70 -23.56
C ALA A 65 -8.81 -22.62 -22.63
N VAL A 66 -9.04 -22.66 -21.31
CA VAL A 66 -7.97 -22.59 -20.29
C VAL A 66 -8.00 -23.77 -19.33
N ALA A 67 -6.83 -24.16 -18.83
CA ALA A 67 -6.69 -25.21 -17.82
C ALA A 67 -5.89 -24.71 -16.62
N CYS A 68 -6.31 -25.08 -15.41
CA CYS A 68 -5.63 -24.71 -14.17
C CYS A 68 -4.39 -25.58 -13.94
N CYS A 69 -3.25 -24.94 -13.73
CA CYS A 69 -2.04 -25.57 -13.20
C CYS A 69 -1.77 -24.96 -11.81
N LEU A 70 -1.66 -25.78 -10.77
CA LEU A 70 -1.38 -25.26 -9.43
C LEU A 70 0.08 -24.85 -9.33
N ALA A 71 0.35 -23.62 -8.91
CA ALA A 71 1.70 -23.11 -8.71
C ALA A 71 1.76 -22.24 -7.45
N ASP A 72 2.93 -22.19 -6.82
CA ASP A 72 3.14 -21.27 -5.70
C ASP A 72 2.89 -19.80 -6.09
N ARG A 73 2.26 -19.07 -5.17
CA ARG A 73 1.83 -17.70 -5.41
C ARG A 73 2.99 -16.73 -5.58
N GLN A 74 4.00 -16.84 -4.71
CA GLN A 74 5.19 -16.00 -4.78
C GLN A 74 5.87 -16.21 -6.13
N LYS A 75 6.00 -17.47 -6.56
CA LYS A 75 6.57 -17.79 -7.88
C LYS A 75 5.78 -17.19 -9.03
N ILE A 76 4.44 -17.19 -8.99
CA ILE A 76 3.60 -16.55 -10.01
C ILE A 76 3.89 -15.05 -10.08
N GLU A 77 3.84 -14.36 -8.94
CA GLU A 77 4.03 -12.91 -8.83
C GLU A 77 5.45 -12.48 -9.25
N ASP A 78 6.47 -13.24 -8.85
CA ASP A 78 7.86 -13.03 -9.24
C ASP A 78 8.04 -13.17 -10.75
N HIS A 79 7.40 -14.17 -11.38
CA HIS A 79 7.46 -14.35 -12.82
C HIS A 79 6.76 -13.21 -13.58
N ILE A 80 5.59 -12.76 -13.11
CA ILE A 80 4.90 -11.58 -13.69
C ILE A 80 5.82 -10.36 -13.60
N THR A 81 6.44 -10.15 -12.44
CA THR A 81 7.39 -9.05 -12.22
C THR A 81 8.58 -9.15 -13.17
N ARG A 82 9.23 -10.32 -13.30
CA ARG A 82 10.35 -10.52 -14.23
C ARG A 82 9.97 -10.24 -15.68
N LEU A 83 8.79 -10.68 -16.13
CA LEU A 83 8.36 -10.51 -17.51
C LEU A 83 8.03 -9.06 -17.88
N ARG A 84 7.56 -8.26 -16.90
CA ARG A 84 7.01 -6.93 -17.14
C ARG A 84 7.56 -5.86 -16.21
N ALA A 85 8.77 -6.06 -15.69
CA ALA A 85 9.45 -5.13 -14.78
C ALA A 85 9.47 -3.67 -15.29
N PRO A 86 9.84 -3.37 -16.54
CA PRO A 86 9.83 -1.98 -17.04
C PRO A 86 8.43 -1.36 -17.03
N THR A 87 7.42 -2.12 -17.45
CA THR A 87 6.03 -1.66 -17.48
C THR A 87 5.50 -1.41 -16.07
N LEU A 88 5.76 -2.33 -15.13
CA LEU A 88 5.36 -2.18 -13.73
C LEU A 88 6.08 -1.01 -13.05
N ALA A 89 7.38 -0.81 -13.33
CA ALA A 89 8.15 0.32 -12.80
C ALA A 89 7.58 1.67 -13.24
N VAL A 90 7.22 1.81 -14.52
CA VAL A 90 6.58 3.02 -15.04
C VAL A 90 5.18 3.21 -14.44
N ARG A 91 4.39 2.14 -14.29
CA ARG A 91 3.07 2.24 -13.64
C ARG A 91 3.18 2.69 -12.19
N ALA A 92 4.16 2.20 -11.44
CA ALA A 92 4.38 2.58 -10.05
C ALA A 92 4.68 4.08 -9.88
N THR A 93 5.36 4.71 -10.84
CA THR A 93 5.62 6.16 -10.84
C THR A 93 4.45 6.97 -11.42
N THR A 94 3.59 6.34 -12.22
CA THR A 94 2.51 7.03 -12.95
C THR A 94 1.10 6.77 -12.42
N ARG A 95 0.93 5.98 -11.35
CA ARG A 95 -0.38 5.57 -10.80
C ARG A 95 -1.33 6.73 -10.48
N THR A 96 -0.84 7.77 -9.80
CA THR A 96 -1.64 8.96 -9.47
C THR A 96 -2.02 9.73 -10.73
N ALA A 97 -3.24 10.27 -10.82
CA ALA A 97 -3.65 11.03 -11.99
C ALA A 97 -2.74 12.27 -12.18
N PRO A 98 -2.47 12.72 -13.43
CA PRO A 98 -1.60 13.87 -13.67
C PRO A 98 -2.05 15.17 -12.98
N VAL A 99 -3.35 15.35 -12.77
CA VAL A 99 -3.92 16.54 -12.09
C VAL A 99 -3.73 16.52 -10.58
N GLU A 100 -3.51 15.34 -10.01
CA GLU A 100 -3.26 15.09 -8.58
C GLU A 100 -1.76 14.89 -8.30
N SER A 101 -0.91 14.95 -9.33
CA SER A 101 0.50 14.63 -9.25
C SER A 101 1.38 15.82 -9.65
N CYS A 102 2.38 16.11 -8.84
CA CYS A 102 3.41 17.11 -9.18
C CYS A 102 4.43 16.61 -10.22
N ARG A 103 4.24 15.45 -10.87
CA ARG A 103 5.22 14.88 -11.82
C ARG A 103 5.50 15.75 -13.05
N ASN A 104 4.53 16.59 -13.43
CA ASN A 104 4.65 17.52 -14.55
C ASN A 104 4.95 18.95 -14.07
N TRP A 105 5.29 19.13 -12.79
CA TRP A 105 5.61 20.43 -12.23
C TRP A 105 6.89 20.98 -12.88
N SER A 106 6.79 22.17 -13.46
CA SER A 106 7.93 22.84 -14.07
C SER A 106 8.56 23.82 -13.10
N GLY A 107 9.67 23.40 -12.47
CA GLY A 107 10.44 24.24 -11.56
C GLY A 107 10.84 25.59 -12.19
N ALA A 108 11.07 25.64 -13.50
CA ALA A 108 11.34 26.87 -14.22
C ALA A 108 10.17 27.87 -14.20
N ARG A 109 8.93 27.42 -14.42
CA ARG A 109 7.74 28.31 -14.37
C ARG A 109 7.45 28.76 -12.95
N ALA A 110 7.65 27.87 -11.97
CA ALA A 110 7.52 28.22 -10.57
C ALA A 110 8.58 29.25 -10.16
N ALA A 111 9.83 29.09 -10.62
CA ALA A 111 10.92 30.02 -10.37
C ALA A 111 10.66 31.40 -11.01
N THR A 112 10.19 31.44 -12.27
CA THR A 112 9.86 32.72 -12.91
C THR A 112 8.68 33.40 -12.22
N ALA A 113 7.63 32.66 -11.86
CA ALA A 113 6.51 33.19 -11.09
C ALA A 113 6.96 33.73 -9.72
N ALA A 114 7.81 33.00 -9.01
CA ALA A 114 8.38 33.42 -7.73
C ALA A 114 9.26 34.68 -7.87
N ALA A 115 10.06 34.77 -8.94
CA ALA A 115 10.87 35.95 -9.22
C ALA A 115 9.99 37.19 -9.51
N CYS A 116 8.97 37.04 -10.36
CA CYS A 116 8.01 38.12 -10.64
C CYS A 116 7.29 38.56 -9.36
N LEU A 117 6.81 37.62 -8.55
CA LEU A 117 6.17 37.93 -7.26
C LEU A 117 7.13 38.66 -6.32
N SER A 118 8.40 38.23 -6.26
CA SER A 118 9.42 38.88 -5.43
C SER A 118 9.66 40.33 -5.85
N VAL A 119 9.76 40.59 -7.15
CA VAL A 119 9.89 41.96 -7.68
C VAL A 119 8.67 42.81 -7.35
N LEU A 120 7.45 42.27 -7.50
CA LEU A 120 6.21 42.99 -7.15
C LEU A 120 6.15 43.33 -5.65
N LEU A 121 6.52 42.39 -4.78
CA LEU A 121 6.59 42.61 -3.34
C LEU A 121 7.64 43.66 -2.96
N LEU A 122 8.81 43.64 -3.61
CA LEU A 122 9.86 44.65 -3.43
C LEU A 122 9.38 46.04 -3.85
N LEU A 123 8.73 46.16 -5.01
CA LEU A 123 8.17 47.43 -5.47
C LEU A 123 7.09 47.96 -4.52
N TRP A 124 6.21 47.09 -4.01
CA TRP A 124 5.21 47.49 -3.02
C TRP A 124 5.85 47.94 -1.71
N ALA A 125 6.88 47.24 -1.23
CA ALA A 125 7.63 47.63 -0.04
C ALA A 125 8.31 49.01 -0.18
N ILE A 126 8.82 49.34 -1.37
CA ILE A 126 9.44 50.64 -1.66
C ILE A 126 8.39 51.76 -1.76
N LEU A 127 7.29 51.50 -2.48
CA LEU A 127 6.27 52.51 -2.75
C LEU A 127 5.36 52.78 -1.54
N TRP A 128 5.05 51.76 -0.74
CA TRP A 128 4.14 51.90 0.41
C TRP A 128 4.43 50.89 1.54
N PRO A 129 5.53 51.07 2.29
CA PRO A 129 5.96 50.12 3.32
C PRO A 129 4.96 49.94 4.46
N VAL A 130 4.26 51.01 4.86
CA VAL A 130 3.28 50.98 5.95
C VAL A 130 2.05 50.15 5.54
N GLY A 131 1.58 50.27 4.30
CA GLY A 131 0.46 49.48 3.80
C GLY A 131 0.79 47.99 3.71
N LEU A 132 1.99 47.65 3.22
CA LEU A 132 2.49 46.28 3.23
C LEU A 132 2.51 45.70 4.66
N LEU A 133 3.02 46.46 5.63
CA LEU A 133 3.04 46.04 7.03
C LEU A 133 1.63 45.77 7.58
N TRP A 134 0.66 46.64 7.29
CA TRP A 134 -0.74 46.43 7.70
C TRP A 134 -1.34 45.17 7.09
N VAL A 135 -1.11 44.93 5.80
CA VAL A 135 -1.65 43.73 5.12
C VAL A 135 -1.01 42.46 5.69
N VAL A 136 0.32 42.42 5.83
CA VAL A 136 1.02 41.27 6.40
C VAL A 136 0.60 41.01 7.84
N THR A 137 0.49 42.07 8.66
CA THR A 137 0.07 41.96 10.06
C THR A 137 -1.38 41.51 10.17
N GLY A 138 -2.28 42.07 9.36
CA GLY A 138 -3.69 41.66 9.31
C GLY A 138 -3.86 40.21 8.87
N TRP A 139 -3.10 39.78 7.85
CA TRP A 139 -3.06 38.38 7.42
C TRP A 139 -2.54 37.44 8.52
N ALA A 140 -1.45 37.82 9.19
CA ALA A 140 -0.89 37.05 10.30
C ALA A 140 -1.87 36.95 11.49
N ALA A 141 -2.53 38.06 11.84
CA ALA A 141 -3.56 38.07 12.88
C ALA A 141 -4.76 37.19 12.52
N LEU A 142 -5.24 37.27 11.27
CA LEU A 142 -6.35 36.46 10.78
C LEU A 142 -6.01 34.97 10.80
N THR A 143 -4.83 34.59 10.31
CA THR A 143 -4.38 33.19 10.32
C THR A 143 -4.19 32.69 11.75
N LEU A 144 -3.62 33.48 12.65
CA LEU A 144 -3.49 33.15 14.08
C LEU A 144 -4.85 32.92 14.74
N VAL A 145 -5.81 33.84 14.56
CA VAL A 145 -7.16 33.72 15.11
C VAL A 145 -7.87 32.50 14.53
N SER A 146 -7.73 32.25 13.22
CA SER A 146 -8.35 31.10 12.54
C SER A 146 -7.79 29.77 13.04
N VAL A 147 -6.45 29.64 13.14
CA VAL A 147 -5.79 28.43 13.65
C VAL A 147 -6.10 28.20 15.12
N THR A 148 -6.11 29.27 15.93
CA THR A 148 -6.46 29.17 17.36
C THR A 148 -7.94 28.81 17.52
N GLY A 149 -8.83 29.40 16.73
CA GLY A 149 -10.24 29.05 16.67
C GLY A 149 -10.45 27.57 16.32
N LEU A 150 -9.81 27.09 15.25
CA LEU A 150 -9.87 25.68 14.86
C LEU A 150 -9.35 24.76 15.98
N ARG A 151 -8.21 25.08 16.60
CA ARG A 151 -7.62 24.30 17.70
C ARG A 151 -8.52 24.27 18.94
N THR A 152 -9.11 25.41 19.30
CA THR A 152 -10.03 25.49 20.45
C THR A 152 -11.31 24.71 20.20
N VAL A 153 -11.88 24.79 18.99
CA VAL A 153 -13.04 23.98 18.59
C VAL A 153 -12.69 22.50 18.64
N ALA A 154 -11.57 22.08 18.04
CA ALA A 154 -11.11 20.70 18.07
C ALA A 154 -10.93 20.19 19.51
N ALA A 155 -10.27 20.97 20.38
CA ALA A 155 -10.07 20.62 21.79
C ALA A 155 -11.40 20.51 22.56
N VAL A 156 -12.37 21.40 22.30
CA VAL A 156 -13.71 21.32 22.92
C VAL A 156 -14.49 20.11 22.43
N VAL A 157 -14.42 19.81 21.12
CA VAL A 157 -15.05 18.62 20.53
C VAL A 157 -14.43 17.35 21.12
N GLU A 158 -13.11 17.26 21.16
CA GLU A 158 -12.39 16.13 21.73
C GLU A 158 -12.68 15.97 23.23
N ALA A 159 -12.67 17.05 24.02
CA ALA A 159 -13.02 16.98 25.44
C ALA A 159 -14.47 16.53 25.67
N ARG A 160 -15.41 16.88 24.79
CA ARG A 160 -16.79 16.39 24.81
C ARG A 160 -16.88 14.93 24.37
N HIS A 161 -16.11 14.53 23.36
CA HIS A 161 -16.05 13.16 22.87
C HIS A 161 -15.39 12.23 23.89
N ALA A 162 -14.25 12.58 24.48
CA ALA A 162 -13.58 11.81 25.52
C ALA A 162 -14.49 11.54 26.72
N ARG A 163 -15.33 12.53 27.11
CA ARG A 163 -16.36 12.34 28.14
C ARG A 163 -17.47 11.36 27.73
N ARG A 164 -17.81 11.27 26.45
CA ARG A 164 -18.78 10.31 25.90
C ARG A 164 -18.16 8.93 25.67
N GLU A 165 -16.91 8.89 25.21
CA GLU A 165 -16.15 7.66 25.01
C GLU A 165 -15.85 6.97 26.33
N GLN A 166 -15.49 7.68 27.40
CA GLN A 166 -15.37 7.05 28.73
C GLN A 166 -16.67 6.33 29.18
N GLN A 167 -17.85 6.70 28.65
CA GLN A 167 -19.12 6.03 28.91
C GLN A 167 -19.40 4.84 27.98
N THR A 168 -18.88 4.83 26.74
CA THR A 168 -19.03 3.70 25.79
C THR A 168 -17.89 2.69 25.85
N TRP A 169 -16.70 3.09 26.31
CA TRP A 169 -15.53 2.21 26.49
C TRP A 169 -15.70 1.20 27.64
N THR A 170 -16.55 1.50 28.63
CA THR A 170 -16.93 0.53 29.67
C THR A 170 -17.86 -0.57 29.18
N SER A 171 -18.51 -0.40 28.02
CA SER A 171 -19.25 -1.48 27.35
C SER A 171 -18.35 -2.24 26.38
N ARG A 172 -17.30 -2.89 26.91
CA ARG A 172 -16.56 -3.95 26.21
C ARG A 172 -17.52 -5.11 25.92
N ARG A 173 -18.23 -5.07 24.80
CA ARG A 173 -18.68 -6.34 24.21
C ARG A 173 -17.41 -7.06 23.77
N PRO A 174 -17.17 -8.31 24.22
CA PRO A 174 -16.03 -9.07 23.73
C PRO A 174 -16.16 -9.17 22.21
N TYR A 175 -15.10 -8.76 21.50
CA TYR A 175 -15.04 -8.80 20.05
C TYR A 175 -15.37 -10.23 19.62
N GLN A 176 -16.52 -10.45 18.97
CA GLN A 176 -16.92 -11.79 18.56
C GLN A 176 -15.97 -12.25 17.46
N ARG A 177 -15.00 -13.08 17.86
CA ARG A 177 -13.93 -13.66 17.05
C ARG A 177 -14.47 -14.75 16.13
N VAL A 178 -15.38 -14.41 15.23
CA VAL A 178 -15.76 -15.33 14.15
C VAL A 178 -14.76 -15.09 13.02
N GLU A 179 -13.71 -15.92 12.91
CA GLU A 179 -12.67 -15.76 11.89
C GLU A 179 -13.22 -15.69 10.45
N ALA A 180 -14.34 -16.38 10.20
CA ALA A 180 -14.98 -16.40 8.89
C ALA A 180 -15.57 -15.03 8.46
N SER A 181 -15.88 -14.13 9.39
CA SER A 181 -16.47 -12.82 9.10
C SER A 181 -15.44 -11.69 8.99
N GLN A 182 -14.17 -11.94 9.30
CA GLN A 182 -13.12 -10.92 9.23
C GLN A 182 -12.63 -10.73 7.79
N PRO A 183 -12.54 -9.49 7.29
CA PRO A 183 -12.02 -9.21 5.95
C PRO A 183 -10.54 -9.57 5.87
N VAL A 184 -10.05 -9.80 4.66
CA VAL A 184 -8.60 -9.92 4.46
C VAL A 184 -7.96 -8.54 4.62
N VAL A 185 -6.89 -8.43 5.40
CA VAL A 185 -6.11 -7.21 5.57
C VAL A 185 -4.74 -7.42 4.94
N SER A 186 -4.37 -6.57 3.99
CA SER A 186 -3.01 -6.53 3.43
C SER A 186 -2.20 -5.43 4.10
N LEU A 187 -1.06 -5.75 4.71
CA LEU A 187 -0.14 -4.76 5.27
C LEU A 187 1.05 -4.56 4.34
N LEU A 188 1.26 -3.33 3.90
CA LEU A 188 2.42 -2.90 3.11
C LEU A 188 3.49 -2.36 4.05
N VAL A 189 4.65 -3.00 4.08
CA VAL A 189 5.76 -2.61 4.94
C VAL A 189 7.00 -2.38 4.07
N PRO A 190 7.29 -1.12 3.67
CA PRO A 190 8.50 -0.80 2.94
C PRO A 190 9.70 -0.88 3.87
N LEU A 191 10.74 -1.57 3.42
CA LEU A 191 12.01 -1.73 4.12
C LEU A 191 13.12 -1.09 3.29
N PHE A 192 14.01 -0.32 3.93
CA PHE A 192 15.12 0.33 3.25
C PHE A 192 16.33 0.47 4.17
N ASP A 193 17.43 -0.23 3.86
CA ASP A 193 18.70 -0.20 4.60
C ASP A 193 18.57 -0.68 6.07
N GLU A 194 17.99 -1.87 6.26
CA GLU A 194 17.53 -2.35 7.58
C GLU A 194 17.90 -3.82 7.87
N GLU A 195 19.15 -4.07 8.27
CA GLU A 195 19.61 -5.44 8.58
C GLU A 195 18.98 -6.01 9.86
N ASP A 196 18.86 -5.20 10.92
CA ASP A 196 18.38 -5.67 12.24
C ASP A 196 16.85 -5.59 12.42
N ILE A 197 16.15 -4.82 11.57
CA ILE A 197 14.72 -4.55 11.78
C ILE A 197 13.85 -5.73 11.37
N ALA A 198 14.24 -6.53 10.38
CA ALA A 198 13.43 -7.65 9.89
C ALA A 198 12.98 -8.61 11.01
N LYS A 199 13.90 -9.07 11.87
CA LYS A 199 13.58 -9.97 13.00
C LYS A 199 12.68 -9.30 14.05
N ARG A 200 12.88 -8.00 14.30
CA ARG A 200 12.09 -7.23 15.26
C ARG A 200 10.67 -6.98 14.72
N LEU A 201 10.57 -6.63 13.44
CA LEU A 201 9.33 -6.44 12.72
C LEU A 201 8.49 -7.72 12.73
N VAL A 202 9.09 -8.87 12.39
CA VAL A 202 8.37 -10.16 12.41
C VAL A 202 7.74 -10.40 13.78
N LYS A 203 8.54 -10.28 14.85
CA LYS A 203 8.06 -10.45 16.24
C LYS A 203 6.98 -9.46 16.64
N ARG A 204 6.98 -8.23 16.12
CA ARG A 204 5.94 -7.23 16.39
C ARG A 204 4.64 -7.57 15.67
N LEU A 205 4.71 -7.93 14.39
CA LEU A 205 3.54 -8.31 13.61
C LEU A 205 2.92 -9.64 14.10
N GLU A 206 3.74 -10.54 14.66
CA GLU A 206 3.27 -11.75 15.36
C GLU A 206 2.47 -11.47 16.64
N ARG A 207 2.53 -10.25 17.19
CA ARG A 207 1.73 -9.87 18.36
C ARG A 207 0.34 -9.36 18.01
N LEU A 208 0.07 -9.07 16.74
CA LEU A 208 -1.26 -8.64 16.28
C LEU A 208 -2.28 -9.77 16.52
N ASP A 209 -3.35 -9.46 17.24
CA ASP A 209 -4.52 -10.34 17.48
C ASP A 209 -5.44 -10.30 16.26
N TYR A 210 -4.99 -10.88 15.14
CA TYR A 210 -5.77 -11.02 13.91
C TYR A 210 -5.58 -12.41 13.30
N PRO A 211 -6.62 -13.03 12.72
CA PRO A 211 -6.49 -14.36 12.12
C PRO A 211 -5.41 -14.38 11.03
N ARG A 212 -4.39 -15.24 11.18
CA ARG A 212 -3.26 -15.31 10.23
C ARG A 212 -3.67 -15.70 8.83
N SER A 213 -4.76 -16.46 8.70
CA SER A 213 -5.37 -16.82 7.40
C SER A 213 -6.02 -15.63 6.68
N ARG A 214 -6.25 -14.51 7.39
CA ARG A 214 -6.84 -13.27 6.89
C ARG A 214 -5.86 -12.09 6.89
N LEU A 215 -4.60 -12.34 7.22
CA LEU A 215 -3.53 -11.34 7.21
C LEU A 215 -2.58 -11.65 6.05
N ASP A 216 -2.26 -10.64 5.24
CA ASP A 216 -1.33 -10.72 4.12
C ASP A 216 -0.30 -9.60 4.27
N VAL A 217 0.92 -9.92 4.70
CA VAL A 217 1.98 -8.93 4.90
C VAL A 217 2.92 -8.94 3.70
N LEU A 218 3.10 -7.78 3.08
CA LEU A 218 3.98 -7.55 1.95
C LEU A 218 5.17 -6.72 2.45
N LEU A 219 6.32 -7.38 2.59
CA LEU A 219 7.60 -6.75 2.89
C LEU A 219 8.19 -6.23 1.57
N ILE A 220 8.33 -4.92 1.41
CA ILE A 220 8.65 -4.30 0.13
C ILE A 220 10.13 -3.90 0.12
N LEU A 221 10.88 -4.44 -0.83
CA LEU A 221 12.32 -4.22 -0.98
C LEU A 221 12.64 -3.67 -2.36
N GLU A 222 13.62 -2.78 -2.45
CA GLU A 222 14.18 -2.39 -3.75
C GLU A 222 15.11 -3.49 -4.28
N ALA A 223 15.13 -3.70 -5.61
CA ALA A 223 15.94 -4.74 -6.25
C ALA A 223 17.45 -4.62 -5.97
N ASP A 224 17.94 -3.42 -5.68
CA ASP A 224 19.35 -3.15 -5.38
C ASP A 224 19.68 -3.18 -3.88
N ASP A 225 18.69 -3.33 -2.99
CA ASP A 225 18.92 -3.49 -1.56
C ASP A 225 19.31 -4.94 -1.22
N LEU A 226 20.56 -5.29 -1.52
CA LEU A 226 21.13 -6.61 -1.26
C LEU A 226 21.22 -6.92 0.25
N ARG A 227 21.53 -5.91 1.07
CA ARG A 227 21.73 -6.08 2.52
C ARG A 227 20.46 -6.50 3.22
N THR A 228 19.39 -5.72 3.05
CA THR A 228 18.09 -6.03 3.64
C THR A 228 17.52 -7.35 3.09
N ARG A 229 17.75 -7.65 1.81
CA ARG A 229 17.36 -8.94 1.22
C ARG A 229 18.03 -10.12 1.91
N MET A 230 19.36 -10.08 2.08
CA MET A 230 20.09 -11.16 2.76
C MET A 230 19.59 -11.33 4.20
N ALA A 231 19.37 -10.23 4.93
CA ALA A 231 18.85 -10.29 6.29
C ALA A 231 17.46 -10.94 6.41
N ILE A 232 16.60 -10.72 5.41
CA ILE A 232 15.27 -11.32 5.35
C ILE A 232 15.33 -12.76 4.89
N GLU A 233 16.17 -13.11 3.92
CA GLU A 233 16.38 -14.49 3.46
C GLU A 233 16.93 -15.38 4.58
N ASP A 234 17.73 -14.83 5.49
CA ASP A 234 18.21 -15.51 6.71
C ASP A 234 17.15 -15.60 7.82
N THR A 235 15.96 -15.02 7.62
CA THR A 235 14.86 -15.03 8.60
C THR A 235 13.76 -15.98 8.14
N ASP A 236 13.34 -16.89 9.02
CA ASP A 236 12.20 -17.78 8.74
C ASP A 236 10.90 -16.97 8.76
N LEU A 237 10.43 -16.58 7.57
CA LEU A 237 9.20 -15.81 7.42
C LEU A 237 7.97 -16.72 7.48
N PRO A 238 6.97 -16.39 8.31
CA PRO A 238 5.69 -17.09 8.28
C PRO A 238 5.03 -17.00 6.90
N LYS A 239 4.25 -18.02 6.50
CA LYS A 239 3.57 -18.08 5.19
C LYS A 239 2.62 -16.92 4.86
N TRP A 240 2.20 -16.15 5.88
CA TRP A 240 1.36 -14.97 5.74
C TRP A 240 2.16 -13.67 5.54
N MET A 241 3.50 -13.76 5.52
CA MET A 241 4.41 -12.72 5.10
C MET A 241 5.10 -13.12 3.79
N ARG A 242 5.29 -12.15 2.90
CA ARG A 242 5.99 -12.37 1.63
C ARG A 242 6.73 -11.14 1.18
N ILE A 243 7.73 -11.36 0.35
CA ILE A 243 8.65 -10.33 -0.13
C ILE A 243 8.18 -9.82 -1.48
N ILE A 244 8.10 -8.51 -1.65
CA ILE A 244 7.82 -7.86 -2.92
C ILE A 244 9.07 -7.09 -3.33
N THR A 245 9.77 -7.59 -4.35
CA THR A 245 10.95 -6.91 -4.89
C THR A 245 10.52 -5.91 -5.97
N VAL A 246 10.67 -4.63 -5.67
CA VAL A 246 10.41 -3.53 -6.59
C VAL A 246 11.55 -3.48 -7.61
N PRO A 247 11.26 -3.58 -8.92
CA PRO A 247 12.29 -3.49 -9.96
C PRO A 247 12.89 -2.07 -9.97
N SER A 248 14.18 -1.99 -10.31
CA SER A 248 14.88 -0.72 -10.46
C SER A 248 14.15 0.22 -11.42
N GLY A 249 14.12 1.50 -11.08
CA GLY A 249 13.46 2.54 -11.86
C GLY A 249 14.13 3.90 -11.68
N ALA A 250 13.70 4.88 -12.48
CA ALA A 250 14.31 6.21 -12.51
C ALA A 250 14.14 7.02 -11.20
N VAL A 251 13.12 6.72 -10.40
CA VAL A 251 12.82 7.39 -9.13
C VAL A 251 12.85 6.34 -8.03
N ARG A 252 13.52 6.59 -6.91
CA ARG A 252 13.57 5.68 -5.74
C ARG A 252 12.96 6.36 -4.53
N THR A 253 11.70 6.05 -4.24
CA THR A 253 10.94 6.69 -3.16
C THR A 253 9.91 5.72 -2.57
N LYS A 254 9.59 5.90 -1.29
CA LYS A 254 8.55 5.14 -0.57
C LYS A 254 7.20 5.13 -1.29
N PRO A 255 6.67 6.24 -1.83
CA PRO A 255 5.41 6.21 -2.59
C PRO A 255 5.46 5.33 -3.86
N ARG A 256 6.60 5.29 -4.58
CA ARG A 256 6.74 4.38 -5.74
C ARG A 256 6.71 2.93 -5.29
N ALA A 257 7.46 2.58 -4.25
CA ALA A 257 7.52 1.21 -3.74
C ALA A 257 6.14 0.74 -3.28
N LEU A 258 5.40 1.57 -2.55
CA LEU A 258 4.02 1.31 -2.13
C LEU A 258 3.07 1.18 -3.33
N ASN A 259 3.16 2.07 -4.32
CA ASN A 259 2.34 1.98 -5.54
C ASN A 259 2.60 0.70 -6.33
N PHE A 260 3.85 0.22 -6.36
CA PHE A 260 4.20 -1.06 -6.98
C PHE A 260 3.57 -2.22 -6.20
N ALA A 261 3.81 -2.27 -4.89
CA ALA A 261 3.34 -3.36 -4.03
C ALA A 261 1.81 -3.43 -3.91
N LEU A 262 1.12 -2.30 -4.07
CA LEU A 262 -0.35 -2.25 -4.02
C LEU A 262 -1.01 -3.18 -5.05
N ASP A 263 -0.40 -3.40 -6.22
CA ASP A 263 -0.95 -4.33 -7.22
C ASP A 263 -0.89 -5.80 -6.77
N PHE A 264 -0.08 -6.09 -5.76
CA PHE A 264 0.08 -7.42 -5.18
C PHE A 264 -0.78 -7.61 -3.94
N ALA A 265 -1.40 -6.56 -3.39
CA ALA A 265 -2.27 -6.63 -2.23
C ALA A 265 -3.66 -7.18 -2.63
N HIS A 266 -4.23 -8.06 -1.80
CA HIS A 266 -5.58 -8.62 -2.04
C HIS A 266 -6.54 -8.43 -0.88
N GLY A 267 -6.09 -7.77 0.19
CA GLY A 267 -6.95 -7.38 1.29
C GLY A 267 -8.06 -6.44 0.82
N GLU A 268 -9.21 -6.58 1.46
CA GLU A 268 -10.29 -5.60 1.35
C GLU A 268 -9.87 -4.29 2.06
N ILE A 269 -9.01 -4.40 3.06
CA ILE A 269 -8.37 -3.29 3.76
C ILE A 269 -6.86 -3.37 3.49
N VAL A 270 -6.27 -2.24 3.12
CA VAL A 270 -4.81 -2.11 2.94
C VAL A 270 -4.27 -1.15 4.01
N GLY A 271 -3.35 -1.64 4.83
CA GLY A 271 -2.62 -0.85 5.80
C GLY A 271 -1.19 -0.57 5.33
N ILE A 272 -0.64 0.57 5.70
CA ILE A 272 0.77 0.92 5.47
C ILE A 272 1.41 1.07 6.84
N TYR A 273 2.42 0.26 7.12
CA TYR A 273 3.24 0.37 8.34
C TYR A 273 4.69 0.64 7.97
N ASP A 274 5.38 1.32 8.87
CA ASP A 274 6.83 1.51 8.80
C ASP A 274 7.55 0.39 9.56
N ALA A 275 8.80 0.11 9.20
CA ALA A 275 9.54 -1.04 9.73
C ALA A 275 9.76 -0.92 11.26
N GLU A 276 9.85 0.31 11.76
CA GLU A 276 9.99 0.67 13.15
C GLU A 276 8.68 0.64 13.96
N ASP A 277 7.52 0.53 13.30
CA ASP A 277 6.21 0.56 13.96
C ASP A 277 6.03 -0.61 14.93
N ALA A 278 5.38 -0.32 16.05
CA ALA A 278 5.03 -1.27 17.09
C ALA A 278 3.53 -1.15 17.43
N PRO A 279 2.64 -1.65 16.55
CA PRO A 279 1.20 -1.51 16.72
C PRO A 279 0.71 -2.24 17.98
N ALA A 280 -0.36 -1.71 18.58
CA ALA A 280 -1.08 -2.41 19.64
C ALA A 280 -1.65 -3.74 19.10
N ALA A 281 -1.70 -4.77 19.95
CA ALA A 281 -2.10 -6.12 19.54
C ALA A 281 -3.50 -6.14 18.89
N ASP A 282 -4.47 -5.38 19.40
CA ASP A 282 -5.84 -5.32 18.91
C ASP A 282 -6.07 -4.28 17.79
N GLN A 283 -5.03 -3.61 17.30
CA GLN A 283 -5.18 -2.47 16.39
C GLN A 283 -5.95 -2.84 15.11
N LEU A 284 -5.65 -3.98 14.48
CA LEU A 284 -6.36 -4.41 13.27
C LEU A 284 -7.85 -4.69 13.52
N LEU A 285 -8.20 -5.25 14.68
CA LEU A 285 -9.60 -5.47 15.05
C LEU A 285 -10.32 -4.13 15.16
N ARG A 286 -9.69 -3.12 15.79
CA ARG A 286 -10.24 -1.76 15.90
C ARG A 286 -10.43 -1.09 14.54
N VAL A 287 -9.45 -1.22 13.64
CA VAL A 287 -9.54 -0.67 12.28
C VAL A 287 -10.69 -1.30 11.51
N VAL A 288 -10.81 -2.64 11.53
CA VAL A 288 -11.91 -3.35 10.88
C VAL A 288 -13.26 -2.94 11.45
N ASP A 289 -13.37 -2.84 12.78
CA ASP A 289 -14.60 -2.42 13.45
C ASP A 289 -15.00 -1.00 13.05
N THR A 290 -14.00 -0.11 12.92
CA THR A 290 -14.22 1.27 12.50
C THR A 290 -14.78 1.30 11.08
N PHE A 291 -14.19 0.57 10.14
CA PHE A 291 -14.71 0.48 8.77
C PHE A 291 -16.11 -0.15 8.70
N ARG A 292 -16.43 -1.12 9.56
CA ARG A 292 -17.77 -1.73 9.61
C ARG A 292 -18.87 -0.77 10.06
N HIS A 293 -18.54 0.14 10.97
CA HIS A 293 -19.50 1.12 11.52
C HIS A 293 -19.45 2.48 10.81
N ALA A 294 -18.42 2.72 9.99
CA ALA A 294 -18.31 3.92 9.17
C ALA A 294 -19.28 3.90 7.99
N GLY A 295 -19.65 5.09 7.51
CA GLY A 295 -20.42 5.24 6.28
C GLY A 295 -19.61 4.86 5.02
N PRO A 296 -20.27 4.59 3.89
CA PRO A 296 -19.62 4.16 2.64
C PRO A 296 -18.65 5.21 2.06
N GLU A 297 -18.72 6.46 2.51
CA GLU A 297 -17.82 7.56 2.14
C GLU A 297 -16.43 7.48 2.81
N VAL A 298 -16.27 6.68 3.86
CA VAL A 298 -15.02 6.60 4.61
C VAL A 298 -14.04 5.65 3.91
N ALA A 299 -13.06 6.25 3.22
CA ALA A 299 -12.02 5.52 2.49
C ALA A 299 -10.75 5.24 3.32
N CYS A 300 -10.50 5.97 4.41
CA CYS A 300 -9.27 5.87 5.18
C CYS A 300 -9.53 6.05 6.68
N VAL A 301 -8.85 5.26 7.50
CA VAL A 301 -8.80 5.39 8.96
C VAL A 301 -7.35 5.58 9.36
N GLN A 302 -7.06 6.67 10.07
CA GLN A 302 -5.71 6.98 10.55
C GLN A 302 -5.57 6.57 12.01
N GLY A 303 -4.55 5.76 12.31
CA GLY A 303 -4.16 5.46 13.68
C GLY A 303 -3.52 6.67 14.38
N VAL A 304 -3.66 6.75 15.69
CA VAL A 304 -2.88 7.71 16.51
C VAL A 304 -1.42 7.31 16.45
N LEU A 305 -0.55 8.28 16.14
CA LEU A 305 0.90 8.11 16.13
C LEU A 305 1.45 8.53 17.49
N ASP A 306 2.21 7.66 18.11
CA ASP A 306 2.96 7.92 19.34
C ASP A 306 4.41 7.49 19.13
N PHE A 307 5.35 8.20 19.77
CA PHE A 307 6.78 7.94 19.63
C PHE A 307 7.31 7.32 20.91
N TYR A 308 8.01 6.19 20.79
CA TYR A 308 8.78 5.63 21.90
C TYR A 308 10.27 5.82 21.60
N ASN A 309 10.94 6.64 22.40
CA ASN A 309 12.40 6.74 22.37
C ASN A 309 12.94 5.64 23.30
N ALA A 310 13.64 4.66 22.72
CA ALA A 310 14.33 3.60 23.46
C ALA A 310 15.80 3.98 23.68
#